data_AF-A0AA39N9T0-F1
#
_entry.id   AF-A0AA39N9T0-F1
#
_cell.length_a   1.000
_cell.length_b   1.000
_cell.length_c   1.000
_cell.angle_alpha   90.00
_cell.angle_beta   90.00
_cell.angle_gamma   90.00
#
_symmetry.space_group_name_H-M   'P 1'
#
loop_
_entity.id
_entity.type
_entity.pdbx_description
1 polymer ?
#
loop_
_entity_poly.entity_id
_entity_poly.type
_entity_poly.pdbx_seq_one_letter_code
_entity_poly.pdbx_strand_id
1 'polypeptide(L)'
;MDTASATTPRAPALADGGGGSASPDDSHHESDAPGNTAPRKEDITSKEGQDADAGEGSSTSKLADDNSTSSLPAGPEPERSSDPLQIAAQVYPWMYMTSTLEACFKDAEATAKRDLEKKAKELEAEEANISDERIRFEAERLIQFYDELASDKFAKEAPIIMQNFLSHGDSCTECESEALKIASQEFDLDYTEGPSPLTIFNSMMEKLDRLQDEAIELKTRITDLDPPGNDEENKESTAARTQIIPLFNACLPVLRARTANLAMAQQLVEGAKENYSMALHLKMLEMDDSDDYDSEDD
;
A
#
# COMPACT_ATOMS: atom_id res chain seq x y z
N MET A 1 3.71 1.53 46.14
CA MET A 1 3.36 1.36 44.72
C MET A 1 3.22 2.75 44.15
N ASP A 2 4.35 3.28 43.68
CA ASP A 2 4.49 4.67 43.27
C ASP A 2 3.89 4.88 41.88
N THR A 3 2.91 5.78 41.78
CA THR A 3 2.28 6.19 40.54
C THR A 3 3.15 7.23 39.84
N ALA A 4 3.86 6.82 38.78
CA ALA A 4 4.61 7.72 37.92
C ALA A 4 3.65 8.46 36.95
N SER A 5 3.52 9.77 37.14
CA SER A 5 2.85 10.67 36.19
C SER A 5 3.71 10.85 34.93
N ALA A 6 3.15 10.49 33.78
CA ALA A 6 3.76 10.77 32.48
C ALA A 6 3.41 12.19 32.01
N THR A 7 4.45 13.01 31.86
CA THR A 7 4.40 14.37 31.32
C THR A 7 4.34 14.34 29.79
N THR A 8 3.24 14.83 29.22
CA THR A 8 3.05 15.00 27.76
C THR A 8 3.88 16.17 27.23
N PRO A 9 4.60 16.02 26.09
CA PRO A 9 5.32 17.12 25.48
C PRO A 9 4.39 18.06 24.70
N ARG A 10 4.58 19.36 24.94
CA ARG A 10 3.87 20.51 24.37
C ARG A 10 4.39 20.82 22.96
N ALA A 11 3.49 20.87 21.98
CA ALA A 11 3.79 21.21 20.58
C ALA A 11 4.24 22.69 20.42
N PRO A 12 5.08 23.01 19.42
CA PRO A 12 5.54 24.38 19.16
C PRO A 12 4.46 25.19 18.43
N ALA A 13 4.36 26.46 18.84
CA ALA A 13 3.43 27.45 18.31
C ALA A 13 3.82 27.87 16.88
N LEU A 14 2.83 27.86 15.98
CA LEU A 14 2.88 28.52 14.68
C LEU A 14 2.95 30.04 14.91
N ALA A 15 4.04 30.65 14.45
CA ALA A 15 4.19 32.09 14.40
C ALA A 15 3.37 32.64 13.22
N ASP A 16 2.31 33.36 13.59
CA ASP A 16 1.53 34.25 12.76
C ASP A 16 2.41 35.43 12.30
N GLY A 17 2.56 35.56 10.99
CA GLY A 17 3.42 36.55 10.34
C GLY A 17 2.64 37.32 9.29
N GLY A 18 1.72 38.17 9.74
CA GLY A 18 1.06 39.16 8.90
C GLY A 18 1.98 40.33 8.53
N GLY A 19 1.83 40.82 7.30
CA GLY A 19 2.33 42.14 6.88
C GLY A 19 2.70 42.21 5.41
N GLY A 20 1.89 42.91 4.61
CA GLY A 20 2.26 43.17 3.21
C GLY A 20 1.19 43.82 2.34
N SER A 21 0.73 45.00 2.74
CA SER A 21 -0.13 45.89 1.94
C SER A 21 0.61 46.41 0.69
N ALA A 22 0.04 46.24 -0.50
CA ALA A 22 0.16 47.19 -1.63
C ALA A 22 -0.78 46.82 -2.79
N SER A 23 -1.84 47.61 -2.97
CA SER A 23 -2.46 47.83 -4.27
C SER A 23 -1.47 48.57 -5.19
N PRO A 24 -1.62 48.42 -6.51
CA PRO A 24 -2.13 49.58 -7.23
C PRO A 24 -3.22 49.26 -8.26
N ASP A 25 -4.13 50.21 -8.28
CA ASP A 25 -5.03 50.64 -9.34
C ASP A 25 -4.26 50.87 -10.66
N ASP A 26 -4.67 50.22 -11.76
CA ASP A 26 -4.40 50.76 -13.10
C ASP A 26 -5.40 50.21 -14.16
N SER A 27 -6.38 51.05 -14.47
CA SER A 27 -6.77 51.50 -15.81
C SER A 27 -6.97 50.49 -16.95
N HIS A 28 -8.25 50.40 -17.36
CA HIS A 28 -8.75 50.46 -18.75
C HIS A 28 -7.90 49.87 -19.88
N HIS A 29 -8.39 48.79 -20.49
CA HIS A 29 -8.42 48.71 -21.96
C HIS A 29 -9.67 48.01 -22.48
N GLU A 30 -10.55 48.83 -23.03
CA GLU A 30 -11.66 48.49 -23.91
C GLU A 30 -11.09 48.04 -25.26
N SER A 31 -11.50 46.89 -25.78
CA SER A 31 -11.35 46.54 -27.20
C SER A 31 -12.39 45.52 -27.63
N ASP A 32 -13.09 45.93 -28.67
CA ASP A 32 -14.18 45.29 -29.40
C ASP A 32 -13.91 43.87 -29.93
N ALA A 33 -15.05 43.21 -30.18
CA ALA A 33 -15.34 41.91 -30.80
C ALA A 33 -14.74 41.66 -32.21
N PRO A 34 -15.21 40.67 -33.00
CA PRO A 34 -15.47 39.23 -32.77
C PRO A 34 -14.64 38.34 -33.74
N GLY A 35 -14.34 37.09 -33.38
CA GLY A 35 -13.52 36.19 -34.20
C GLY A 35 -13.99 34.74 -34.21
N ASN A 36 -14.78 34.42 -35.23
CA ASN A 36 -15.28 33.12 -35.62
C ASN A 36 -14.12 32.14 -35.95
N THR A 37 -14.00 31.01 -35.24
CA THR A 37 -13.14 29.90 -35.67
C THR A 37 -13.81 28.55 -35.44
N ALA A 38 -13.97 27.83 -36.55
CA ALA A 38 -14.57 26.53 -36.69
C ALA A 38 -13.86 25.42 -35.90
N PRO A 39 -14.55 24.30 -35.59
CA PRO A 39 -13.95 23.15 -34.93
C PRO A 39 -13.03 22.39 -35.89
N ARG A 40 -11.72 22.41 -35.60
CA ARG A 40 -10.72 21.54 -36.23
C ARG A 40 -10.82 20.15 -35.58
N LYS A 41 -11.38 19.20 -36.33
CA LYS A 41 -11.29 17.77 -36.02
C LYS A 41 -9.83 17.36 -36.14
N GLU A 42 -9.21 17.01 -35.02
CA GLU A 42 -7.97 16.22 -35.02
C GLU A 42 -8.33 14.81 -34.56
N ASP A 43 -8.35 13.89 -35.54
CA ASP A 43 -8.29 12.45 -35.31
C ASP A 43 -6.94 12.16 -34.64
N ILE A 44 -6.96 11.95 -33.33
CA ILE A 44 -5.83 11.37 -32.59
C ILE A 44 -6.09 9.87 -32.52
N THR A 45 -5.67 9.17 -33.58
CA THR A 45 -5.54 7.72 -33.58
C THR A 45 -4.36 7.35 -32.69
N SER A 46 -4.62 7.11 -31.40
CA SER A 46 -3.66 6.50 -30.48
C SER A 46 -3.36 5.09 -30.96
N LYS A 47 -2.22 4.95 -31.63
CA LYS A 47 -1.62 3.66 -31.93
C LYS A 47 -0.99 3.14 -30.64
N GLU A 48 -1.64 2.12 -30.12
CA GLU A 48 -1.20 1.20 -29.07
C GLU A 48 0.26 0.78 -29.29
N GLY A 49 1.14 1.35 -28.47
CA GLY A 49 2.54 0.94 -28.35
C GLY A 49 2.59 -0.33 -27.53
N GLN A 50 2.84 -1.45 -28.20
CA GLN A 50 3.30 -2.67 -27.55
C GLN A 50 4.71 -2.42 -27.02
N ASP A 51 4.82 -2.24 -25.71
CA ASP A 51 6.07 -2.34 -24.98
C ASP A 51 6.54 -3.80 -25.03
N ALA A 52 7.25 -4.13 -26.10
CA ALA A 52 8.12 -5.28 -26.13
C ALA A 52 9.35 -4.96 -25.28
N ASP A 53 9.30 -5.47 -24.06
CA ASP A 53 10.43 -5.92 -23.25
C ASP A 53 11.54 -6.50 -24.16
N ALA A 54 12.49 -5.65 -24.52
CA ALA A 54 13.70 -6.00 -25.24
C ALA A 54 14.86 -5.69 -24.30
N GLY A 55 15.31 -6.74 -23.63
CA GLY A 55 16.36 -6.74 -22.64
C GLY A 55 17.60 -5.94 -23.03
N GLU A 56 18.13 -5.32 -21.99
CA GLU A 56 19.49 -4.85 -21.76
C GLU A 56 20.55 -5.41 -22.72
N GLY A 57 20.64 -4.78 -23.90
CA GLY A 57 21.82 -4.82 -24.74
C GLY A 57 22.88 -3.89 -24.17
N SER A 58 23.58 -4.33 -23.13
CA SER A 58 24.84 -3.74 -22.66
C SER A 58 25.87 -3.77 -23.79
N SER A 59 25.81 -2.76 -24.65
CA SER A 59 26.78 -2.53 -25.71
C SER A 59 27.95 -1.78 -25.10
N THR A 60 28.82 -2.52 -24.40
CA THR A 60 30.19 -2.09 -24.17
C THR A 60 30.86 -1.97 -25.54
N SER A 61 30.82 -0.77 -26.14
CA SER A 61 31.63 -0.42 -27.31
C SER A 61 33.09 -0.42 -26.88
N LYS A 62 33.69 -1.61 -26.95
CA LYS A 62 35.12 -1.83 -26.89
C LYS A 62 35.70 -1.16 -28.14
N LEU A 63 36.00 0.13 -28.03
CA LEU A 63 36.85 0.83 -28.99
C LEU A 63 38.18 0.09 -28.98
N ALA A 64 38.38 -0.71 -30.02
CA ALA A 64 39.69 -1.26 -30.33
C ALA A 64 40.62 -0.07 -30.54
N ASP A 65 41.60 0.05 -29.65
CA ASP A 65 42.83 0.80 -29.88
C ASP A 65 43.50 0.20 -31.13
N ASP A 66 43.09 0.68 -32.29
CA ASP A 66 43.77 0.43 -33.55
C ASP A 66 45.00 1.35 -33.56
N ASN A 67 46.03 0.92 -32.82
CA ASN A 67 47.38 1.47 -32.83
C ASN A 67 48.02 1.16 -34.20
N SER A 68 47.49 1.79 -35.24
CA SER A 68 48.10 1.83 -36.56
C SER A 68 49.35 2.71 -36.49
N THR A 69 50.47 2.07 -36.18
CA THR A 69 51.83 2.57 -36.40
C THR A 69 51.97 3.00 -37.87
N SER A 70 51.68 4.27 -38.13
CA SER A 70 51.90 4.91 -39.43
C SER A 70 53.41 5.04 -39.64
N SER A 71 53.97 4.12 -40.42
CA SER A 71 55.32 4.18 -40.94
C SER A 71 55.41 5.35 -41.92
N LEU A 72 55.94 6.47 -41.46
CA LEU A 72 56.29 7.64 -42.27
C LEU A 72 57.30 7.24 -43.36
N PRO A 73 57.09 7.63 -44.64
CA PRO A 73 58.12 7.50 -45.66
C PRO A 73 59.27 8.46 -45.35
N ALA A 74 60.49 7.93 -45.33
CA ALA A 74 61.72 8.70 -45.18
C ALA A 74 61.90 9.62 -46.41
N GLY A 75 61.36 10.83 -46.30
CA GLY A 75 61.59 11.91 -47.26
C GLY A 75 63.00 12.48 -47.11
N PRO A 76 63.63 12.94 -48.21
CA PRO A 76 64.96 13.55 -48.19
C PRO A 76 64.98 14.76 -47.27
N GLU A 77 66.04 14.88 -46.45
CA GLU A 77 66.28 16.03 -45.57
C GLU A 77 66.15 17.33 -46.38
N PRO A 78 65.17 18.20 -46.08
CA PRO A 78 65.10 19.49 -46.72
C PRO A 78 66.33 20.28 -46.30
N GLU A 79 67.16 20.67 -47.27
CA GLU A 79 68.21 21.67 -47.07
C GLU A 79 67.57 22.87 -46.36
N ARG A 80 68.00 23.11 -45.12
CA ARG A 80 67.48 24.18 -44.25
C ARG A 80 67.72 25.51 -44.93
N SER A 81 66.75 25.98 -45.70
CA SER A 81 66.75 27.35 -46.20
C SER A 81 66.70 28.24 -44.96
N SER A 82 67.83 28.87 -44.69
CA SER A 82 68.02 29.77 -43.54
C SER A 82 67.35 31.13 -43.77
N ASP A 83 66.45 31.21 -44.75
CA ASP A 83 65.69 32.40 -45.08
C ASP A 83 64.43 32.43 -44.20
N PRO A 84 64.41 33.26 -43.14
CA PRO A 84 63.25 33.38 -42.28
C PRO A 84 61.97 33.75 -43.04
N LEU A 85 62.06 34.35 -44.23
CA LEU A 85 60.90 34.68 -45.06
C LEU A 85 60.24 33.43 -45.68
N GLN A 86 61.03 32.45 -46.13
CA GLN A 86 60.51 31.18 -46.65
C GLN A 86 59.87 30.33 -45.55
N ILE A 87 60.48 30.31 -44.36
CA ILE A 87 59.93 29.63 -43.18
C ILE A 87 58.60 30.27 -42.78
N ALA A 88 58.54 31.61 -42.74
CA ALA A 88 57.30 32.32 -42.46
C ALA A 88 56.21 32.00 -43.50
N ALA A 89 56.54 32.02 -44.79
CA ALA A 89 55.57 31.74 -45.86
C ALA A 89 54.97 30.33 -45.80
N GLN A 90 55.69 29.34 -45.26
CA GLN A 90 55.19 27.97 -45.08
C GLN A 90 54.41 27.78 -43.77
N VAL A 91 54.87 28.40 -42.67
CA VAL A 91 54.28 28.19 -41.33
C VAL A 91 53.03 29.04 -41.10
N TYR A 92 52.99 30.27 -41.62
CA TYR A 92 51.86 31.18 -41.39
C TYR A 92 50.52 30.65 -41.91
N PRO A 93 50.41 30.06 -43.11
CA PRO A 93 49.14 29.48 -43.59
C PRO A 93 48.62 28.39 -42.66
N TRP A 94 49.51 27.53 -42.14
CA TRP A 94 49.12 26.45 -41.23
C TRP A 94 48.71 26.97 -39.85
N MET A 95 49.44 27.95 -39.29
CA MET A 95 49.02 28.62 -38.05
C MET A 95 47.69 29.35 -38.21
N TYR A 96 47.47 30.03 -39.34
CA TYR A 96 46.21 30.68 -39.63
C TYR A 96 45.06 29.67 -39.72
N MET A 97 45.23 28.59 -40.49
CA MET A 97 44.21 27.54 -40.62
C MET A 97 43.88 26.89 -39.28
N THR A 98 44.90 26.49 -38.50
CA THR A 98 44.70 25.88 -37.17
C THR A 98 44.00 26.84 -36.23
N SER A 99 44.38 28.13 -36.21
CA SER A 99 43.69 29.15 -35.42
C SER A 99 42.23 29.35 -35.85
N THR A 100 41.93 29.39 -37.16
CA THR A 100 40.55 29.51 -37.64
C THR A 100 39.71 28.27 -37.31
N LEU A 101 40.28 27.07 -37.38
CA LEU A 101 39.60 25.83 -36.99
C LEU A 101 39.34 25.79 -35.49
N GLU A 102 40.31 26.21 -34.68
CA GLU A 102 40.16 26.30 -33.23
C GLU A 102 39.07 27.32 -32.84
N ALA A 103 39.00 28.46 -33.54
CA ALA A 103 37.93 29.43 -33.37
C ALA A 103 36.56 28.82 -33.71
N CYS A 104 36.43 28.19 -34.89
CA CYS A 104 35.20 27.49 -35.27
C CYS A 104 34.81 26.38 -34.29
N PHE A 105 35.77 25.63 -33.76
CA PHE A 105 35.52 24.58 -32.77
C PHE A 105 35.02 25.18 -31.45
N LYS A 106 35.64 26.26 -30.95
CA LYS A 106 35.20 26.97 -29.75
C LYS A 106 33.80 27.55 -29.91
N ASP A 107 33.49 28.12 -31.08
CA ASP A 107 32.16 28.67 -31.36
C ASP A 107 31.10 27.56 -31.45
N ALA A 108 31.44 26.43 -32.09
CA ALA A 108 30.58 25.25 -32.17
C ALA A 108 30.36 24.63 -30.78
N GLU A 109 31.41 24.50 -29.97
CA GLU A 109 31.34 23.99 -28.60
C GLU A 109 30.49 24.90 -27.71
N ALA A 110 30.68 26.22 -27.77
CA ALA A 110 29.89 27.19 -27.03
C ALA A 110 28.41 27.16 -27.45
N THR A 111 28.15 26.96 -28.74
CA THR A 111 26.78 26.82 -29.26
C THR A 111 26.13 25.53 -28.78
N ALA A 112 26.83 24.39 -28.88
CA ALA A 112 26.34 23.11 -28.38
C ALA A 112 26.06 23.14 -26.88
N LYS A 113 26.94 23.75 -26.08
CA LYS A 113 26.72 23.94 -24.62
C LYS A 113 25.47 24.76 -24.34
N ARG A 114 25.29 25.89 -25.04
CA ARG A 114 24.11 26.74 -24.90
C ARG A 114 22.82 25.99 -25.26
N ASP A 115 22.85 25.19 -26.31
CA ASP A 115 21.69 24.40 -26.76
C ASP A 115 21.36 23.28 -25.76
N LEU A 116 22.37 22.61 -25.20
CA LEU A 116 22.18 21.61 -24.13
C LEU A 116 21.63 22.24 -22.85
N GLU A 117 22.17 23.38 -22.42
CA GLU A 117 21.65 24.10 -21.26
C GLU A 117 20.20 24.57 -21.47
N LYS A 118 19.89 25.02 -22.69
CA LYS A 118 18.52 25.38 -23.06
C LYS A 118 17.59 24.17 -22.99
N LYS A 119 17.99 23.04 -23.55
CA LYS A 119 17.21 21.80 -23.52
C LYS A 119 17.04 21.24 -22.11
N ALA A 120 18.08 21.31 -21.29
CA ALA A 120 18.00 20.90 -19.89
C ALA A 120 16.96 21.74 -19.12
N LYS A 121 16.93 23.07 -19.33
CA LYS A 121 15.93 23.95 -18.72
C LYS A 121 14.51 23.70 -19.24
N GLU A 122 14.36 23.42 -20.53
CA GLU A 122 13.06 23.04 -21.12
C GLU A 122 12.54 21.74 -20.49
N LEU A 123 13.38 20.71 -20.37
CA LEU A 123 13.02 19.44 -19.75
C LEU A 123 12.69 19.59 -18.26
N GLU A 124 13.47 20.36 -17.50
CA GLU A 124 13.18 20.62 -16.08
C GLU A 124 11.81 21.29 -15.90
N ALA A 125 11.45 22.22 -16.79
CA ALA A 125 10.14 22.87 -16.76
C ALA A 125 9.00 21.91 -17.14
N GLU A 126 9.20 21.05 -18.14
CA GLU A 126 8.23 20.03 -18.54
C GLU A 126 8.03 18.96 -17.45
N GLU A 127 9.12 18.49 -16.83
CA GLU A 127 9.07 17.55 -15.70
C GLU A 127 8.34 18.14 -14.49
N ALA A 128 8.57 19.42 -14.18
CA ALA A 128 7.84 20.12 -13.13
C ALA A 128 6.33 20.18 -13.43
N ASN A 129 5.95 20.50 -14.68
CA ASN A 129 4.54 20.54 -15.07
C ASN A 129 3.87 19.15 -14.99
N ILE A 130 4.55 18.10 -15.46
CA ILE A 130 4.03 16.72 -15.37
C ILE A 130 3.88 16.29 -13.90
N SER A 131 4.84 16.65 -13.05
CA SER A 131 4.76 16.38 -11.61
C SER A 131 3.54 17.07 -10.98
N ASP A 132 3.31 18.34 -11.29
CA ASP A 132 2.18 19.11 -10.77
C ASP A 132 0.83 18.57 -11.28
N GLU A 133 0.74 18.23 -12.57
CA GLU A 133 -0.44 17.59 -13.15
C GLU A 133 -0.75 16.25 -12.48
N ARG A 134 0.28 15.44 -12.20
CA ARG A 134 0.12 14.18 -11.48
C ARG A 134 -0.41 14.40 -10.07
N ILE A 135 0.15 15.36 -9.33
CA ILE A 135 -0.32 15.69 -7.98
C ILE A 135 -1.78 16.15 -8.02
N ARG A 136 -2.14 17.02 -8.97
CA ARG A 136 -3.53 17.49 -9.13
C ARG A 136 -4.47 16.34 -9.44
N PHE A 137 -4.10 15.47 -10.37
CA PHE A 137 -4.91 14.31 -10.73
C PHE A 137 -5.08 13.33 -9.55
N GLU A 138 -4.00 13.05 -8.81
CA GLU A 138 -4.08 12.21 -7.60
C GLU A 138 -4.96 12.85 -6.52
N ALA A 139 -4.90 14.17 -6.35
CA ALA A 139 -5.75 14.91 -5.42
C ALA A 139 -7.23 14.88 -5.85
N GLU A 140 -7.54 15.10 -7.13
CA GLU A 140 -8.90 15.00 -7.68
C GLU A 140 -9.47 13.59 -7.48
N ARG A 141 -8.68 12.56 -7.80
CA ARG A 141 -9.07 11.16 -7.59
C ARG A 141 -9.35 10.86 -6.11
N LEU A 142 -8.54 11.42 -5.20
CA LEU A 142 -8.72 11.23 -3.77
C LEU A 142 -9.95 11.98 -3.22
N ILE A 143 -10.20 13.20 -3.69
CA ILE A 143 -11.41 13.95 -3.34
C ILE A 143 -12.65 13.20 -3.80
N GLN A 144 -12.66 12.73 -5.06
CA GLN A 144 -13.75 11.93 -5.59
C GLN A 144 -13.98 10.67 -4.73
N PHE A 145 -12.91 9.97 -4.35
CA PHE A 145 -13.01 8.83 -3.43
C PHE A 145 -13.63 9.19 -2.07
N TYR A 146 -13.29 10.35 -1.48
CA TYR A 146 -13.87 10.78 -0.22
C TYR A 146 -15.32 11.24 -0.34
N ASP A 147 -15.70 11.91 -1.43
CA ASP A 147 -17.08 12.32 -1.69
C ASP A 147 -17.99 11.11 -1.92
N GLU A 148 -17.47 10.11 -2.66
CA GLU A 148 -18.11 8.80 -2.83
C GLU A 148 -18.26 8.08 -1.49
N LEU A 149 -17.22 8.06 -0.66
CA LEU A 149 -17.34 7.52 0.70
C LEU A 149 -18.37 8.29 1.54
N ALA A 150 -18.40 9.62 1.49
CA ALA A 150 -19.29 10.40 2.35
C ALA A 150 -20.78 10.18 2.04
N SER A 151 -21.11 9.92 0.77
CA SER A 151 -22.48 9.74 0.30
C SER A 151 -22.99 8.30 0.43
N ASP A 152 -22.09 7.32 0.53
CA ASP A 152 -22.46 5.91 0.45
C ASP A 152 -22.86 5.32 1.82
N LYS A 153 -23.98 4.59 1.84
CA LYS A 153 -24.39 3.73 2.96
C LYS A 153 -23.26 2.76 3.35
N PHE A 154 -22.51 2.30 2.35
CA PHE A 154 -21.31 1.48 2.53
C PHE A 154 -20.32 2.10 3.52
N ALA A 155 -20.03 3.39 3.44
CA ALA A 155 -19.02 4.01 4.30
C ALA A 155 -19.44 4.11 5.76
N LYS A 156 -20.75 4.04 6.05
CA LYS A 156 -21.24 3.95 7.43
C LYS A 156 -21.21 2.51 7.95
N GLU A 157 -21.52 1.54 7.10
CA GLU A 157 -21.62 0.13 7.49
C GLU A 157 -20.25 -0.57 7.55
N ALA A 158 -19.36 -0.28 6.60
CA ALA A 158 -18.05 -0.92 6.50
C ALA A 158 -17.21 -0.79 7.79
N PRO A 159 -17.05 0.40 8.41
CA PRO A 159 -16.30 0.52 9.66
C PRO A 159 -16.93 -0.29 10.80
N ILE A 160 -18.26 -0.33 10.88
CA ILE A 160 -18.99 -1.08 11.92
C ILE A 160 -18.75 -2.58 11.73
N ILE A 161 -18.85 -3.08 10.49
CA ILE A 161 -18.60 -4.48 10.17
C ILE A 161 -17.16 -4.86 10.50
N MET A 162 -16.18 -4.01 10.16
CA MET A 162 -14.78 -4.25 10.49
C MET A 162 -14.53 -4.25 12.00
N GLN A 163 -15.13 -3.31 12.74
CA GLN A 163 -15.03 -3.27 14.20
C GLN A 163 -15.64 -4.52 14.85
N ASN A 164 -16.80 -4.97 14.34
CA ASN A 164 -17.43 -6.21 14.79
C ASN A 164 -16.55 -7.43 14.48
N PHE A 165 -15.90 -7.47 13.31
CA PHE A 165 -14.96 -8.54 12.95
C PHE A 165 -13.76 -8.63 13.90
N LEU A 166 -13.22 -7.48 14.33
CA LEU A 166 -12.10 -7.45 15.27
C LEU A 166 -12.53 -7.90 16.66
N SER A 167 -13.59 -7.29 17.21
CA SER A 167 -14.12 -7.65 18.54
C SER A 167 -14.62 -9.10 18.63
N HIS A 168 -15.21 -9.63 17.56
CA HIS A 168 -15.55 -11.05 17.44
C HIS A 168 -14.30 -11.92 17.50
N GLY A 169 -13.21 -11.52 16.84
CA GLY A 169 -11.93 -12.24 16.89
C GLY A 169 -11.32 -12.33 18.29
N ASP A 170 -11.37 -11.23 19.04
CA ASP A 170 -10.92 -11.20 20.43
C ASP A 170 -11.78 -12.12 21.31
N SER A 171 -13.11 -12.06 21.14
CA SER A 171 -14.07 -12.90 21.88
C SER A 171 -13.90 -14.38 21.58
N CYS A 172 -13.64 -14.76 20.31
CA CYS A 172 -13.32 -16.14 19.94
C CYS A 172 -12.05 -16.63 20.63
N THR A 173 -10.99 -15.82 20.61
CA THR A 173 -9.70 -16.19 21.21
C THR A 173 -9.83 -16.39 22.73
N GLU A 174 -10.57 -15.50 23.40
CA GLU A 174 -10.88 -15.63 24.82
C GLU A 174 -11.67 -16.92 25.09
N CYS A 175 -12.78 -17.13 24.37
CA CYS A 175 -13.67 -18.27 24.57
C CYS A 175 -12.97 -19.62 24.26
N GLU A 176 -12.12 -19.69 23.23
CA GLU A 176 -11.30 -20.86 22.92
C GLU A 176 -10.34 -21.21 24.08
N SER A 177 -9.71 -20.20 24.68
CA SER A 177 -8.81 -20.40 25.82
C SER A 177 -9.56 -20.82 27.10
N GLU A 178 -10.74 -20.25 27.35
CA GLU A 178 -11.61 -20.66 28.46
C GLU A 178 -12.10 -22.09 28.27
N ALA A 179 -12.51 -22.46 27.06
CA ALA A 179 -12.95 -23.82 26.71
C ALA A 179 -11.84 -24.85 26.98
N LEU A 180 -10.60 -24.56 26.55
CA LEU A 180 -9.44 -25.40 26.83
C LEU A 180 -9.17 -25.53 28.34
N LYS A 181 -9.27 -24.42 29.08
CA LYS A 181 -9.09 -24.40 30.53
C LYS A 181 -10.13 -25.26 31.24
N ILE A 182 -11.41 -25.15 30.85
CA ILE A 182 -12.49 -25.98 31.41
C ILE A 182 -12.28 -27.46 31.09
N ALA A 183 -11.88 -27.78 29.86
CA ALA A 183 -11.68 -29.16 29.44
C ALA A 183 -10.46 -29.83 30.10
N SER A 184 -9.45 -29.04 30.48
CA SER A 184 -8.26 -29.52 31.19
C SER A 184 -8.39 -29.48 32.72
N GLN A 185 -9.47 -28.89 33.24
CA GLN A 185 -9.69 -28.78 34.66
C GLN A 185 -10.21 -30.10 35.21
N GLU A 186 -9.45 -30.71 36.13
CA GLU A 186 -9.93 -31.82 36.93
C GLU A 186 -10.90 -31.27 37.99
N PHE A 187 -12.12 -31.79 37.99
CA PHE A 187 -13.14 -31.42 38.96
C PHE A 187 -13.12 -32.41 40.12
N ASP A 188 -12.98 -31.89 41.34
CA ASP A 188 -13.13 -32.69 42.55
C ASP A 188 -14.61 -33.09 42.70
N LEU A 189 -14.84 -34.40 42.70
CA LEU A 189 -16.17 -34.99 42.81
C LEU A 189 -16.77 -34.84 44.23
N ASP A 190 -15.97 -34.51 45.23
CA ASP A 190 -16.42 -34.31 46.63
C ASP A 190 -16.79 -32.86 46.96
N TYR A 191 -16.59 -31.93 46.03
CA TYR A 191 -16.80 -30.51 46.29
C TYR A 191 -18.28 -30.12 46.21
N THR A 192 -18.90 -29.87 47.36
CA THR A 192 -20.32 -29.48 47.48
C THR A 192 -20.54 -27.97 47.53
N GLU A 193 -19.49 -27.16 47.76
CA GLU A 193 -19.59 -25.71 47.95
C GLU A 193 -19.30 -24.93 46.66
N GLY A 194 -20.05 -25.18 45.58
CA GLY A 194 -19.87 -24.40 44.35
C GLY A 194 -20.94 -24.59 43.29
N PRO A 195 -20.93 -23.78 42.22
CA PRO A 195 -21.75 -24.05 41.05
C PRO A 195 -21.36 -25.44 40.50
N SER A 196 -22.37 -26.28 40.26
CA SER A 196 -22.14 -27.63 39.74
C SER A 196 -21.31 -27.55 38.45
N PRO A 197 -20.25 -28.35 38.27
CA PRO A 197 -19.43 -28.35 37.06
C PRO A 197 -20.23 -28.44 35.76
N LEU A 198 -21.37 -29.15 35.78
CA LEU A 198 -22.30 -29.24 34.65
C LEU A 198 -22.85 -27.87 34.22
N THR A 199 -23.08 -26.95 35.16
CA THR A 199 -23.54 -25.59 34.83
C THR A 199 -22.45 -24.78 34.13
N ILE A 200 -21.18 -25.00 34.48
CA ILE A 200 -20.03 -24.36 33.84
C ILE A 200 -19.90 -24.85 32.40
N PHE A 201 -19.98 -26.17 32.17
CA PHE A 201 -19.95 -26.74 30.83
C PHE A 201 -21.10 -26.22 29.96
N ASN A 202 -22.34 -26.23 30.47
CA ASN A 202 -23.50 -25.73 29.70
C ASN A 202 -23.38 -24.25 29.38
N SER A 203 -22.93 -23.42 30.34
CA SER A 203 -22.72 -21.99 30.09
C SER A 203 -21.64 -21.74 29.02
N MET A 204 -20.56 -22.53 29.02
CA MET A 204 -19.53 -22.43 27.98
C MET A 204 -20.06 -22.83 26.60
N MET A 205 -20.87 -23.89 26.52
CA MET A 205 -21.52 -24.31 25.26
C MET A 205 -22.42 -23.22 24.70
N GLU A 206 -23.25 -22.59 25.54
CA GLU A 206 -24.10 -21.46 25.14
C GLU A 206 -23.29 -20.26 24.61
N LYS A 207 -22.13 -19.95 25.24
CA LYS A 207 -21.22 -18.91 24.74
C LYS A 207 -20.67 -19.26 23.36
N LEU A 208 -20.23 -20.51 23.15
CA LEU A 208 -19.67 -20.97 21.88
C LEU A 208 -20.72 -20.94 20.76
N ASP A 209 -21.94 -21.40 21.02
CA ASP A 209 -23.04 -21.36 20.04
C ASP A 209 -23.36 -19.91 19.64
N ARG A 210 -23.46 -19.01 20.63
CA ARG A 210 -23.69 -17.59 20.36
C ARG A 210 -22.61 -16.97 19.47
N LEU A 211 -21.33 -17.29 19.71
CA LEU A 211 -20.22 -16.78 18.88
C LEU A 211 -20.24 -17.35 17.46
N GLN A 212 -20.75 -18.57 17.27
CA GLN A 212 -20.96 -19.13 15.93
C GLN A 212 -22.09 -18.40 15.19
N ASP A 213 -23.20 -18.11 15.85
CA ASP A 213 -24.31 -17.33 15.28
C ASP A 213 -23.83 -15.92 14.87
N GLU A 214 -23.07 -15.25 15.74
CA GLU A 214 -22.46 -13.95 15.45
C GLU A 214 -21.51 -14.03 14.23
N ALA A 215 -20.74 -15.12 14.08
CA ALA A 215 -19.87 -15.32 12.92
C ALA A 215 -20.67 -15.49 11.61
N ILE A 216 -21.80 -16.20 11.66
CA ILE A 216 -22.70 -16.38 10.50
C ILE A 216 -23.35 -15.06 10.11
N GLU A 217 -23.82 -14.28 11.10
CA GLU A 217 -24.38 -12.96 10.86
C GLU A 217 -23.34 -12.03 10.23
N LEU A 218 -22.13 -11.97 10.79
CA LEU A 218 -21.06 -11.14 10.29
C LEU A 218 -20.64 -11.53 8.86
N LYS A 219 -20.56 -12.83 8.57
CA LYS A 219 -20.30 -13.34 7.21
C LYS A 219 -21.38 -12.90 6.24
N THR A 220 -22.64 -12.96 6.63
CA THR A 220 -23.78 -12.49 5.81
C THR A 220 -23.64 -11.00 5.54
N ARG A 221 -23.42 -10.18 6.57
CA ARG A 221 -23.20 -8.73 6.42
C ARG A 221 -22.03 -8.39 5.51
N ILE A 222 -20.91 -9.12 5.61
CA ILE A 222 -19.75 -8.94 4.70
C ILE A 222 -20.13 -9.27 3.26
N THR A 223 -20.90 -10.33 3.04
CA THR A 223 -21.32 -10.75 1.69
C THR A 223 -22.33 -9.75 1.11
N ASP A 224 -23.20 -9.18 1.94
CA ASP A 224 -24.19 -8.18 1.54
C ASP A 224 -23.55 -6.83 1.14
N LEU A 225 -22.32 -6.56 1.56
CA LEU A 225 -21.55 -5.40 1.08
C LEU A 225 -21.15 -5.50 -0.40
N ASP A 226 -21.14 -6.72 -0.96
CA ASP A 226 -20.82 -7.00 -2.36
C ASP A 226 -22.08 -7.49 -3.09
N PRO A 227 -23.06 -6.62 -3.37
CA PRO A 227 -24.28 -7.02 -4.04
C PRO A 227 -23.93 -7.57 -5.44
N PRO A 228 -24.40 -8.78 -5.80
CA PRO A 228 -24.12 -9.35 -7.11
C PRO A 228 -24.69 -8.42 -8.18
N GLY A 229 -23.80 -7.87 -9.03
CA GLY A 229 -24.00 -6.69 -9.89
C GLY A 229 -25.06 -6.78 -11.00
N ASN A 230 -26.31 -7.09 -10.64
CA ASN A 230 -27.45 -7.09 -11.57
C ASN A 230 -28.33 -5.83 -11.47
N ASP A 231 -28.12 -4.96 -10.47
CA ASP A 231 -28.87 -3.72 -10.36
C ASP A 231 -28.19 -2.63 -11.19
N GLU A 232 -28.60 -2.52 -12.46
CA GLU A 232 -28.23 -1.45 -13.40
C GLU A 232 -28.39 -0.03 -12.80
N GLU A 233 -29.25 0.12 -11.80
CA GLU A 233 -29.56 1.38 -11.12
C GLU A 233 -28.49 1.78 -10.07
N ASN A 234 -27.59 0.86 -9.70
CA ASN A 234 -26.48 1.09 -8.76
C ASN A 234 -25.10 1.06 -9.44
N LYS A 235 -25.07 1.24 -10.77
CA LYS A 235 -23.85 1.24 -11.59
C LYS A 235 -22.91 2.42 -11.38
N GLU A 236 -23.28 3.41 -10.57
CA GLU A 236 -22.30 4.21 -9.83
C GLU A 236 -21.65 3.34 -8.74
N SER A 237 -21.02 2.25 -9.19
CA SER A 237 -20.20 1.40 -8.37
C SER A 237 -18.96 2.22 -8.05
N THR A 238 -19.03 2.88 -6.90
CA THR A 238 -18.05 3.82 -6.38
C THR A 238 -16.65 3.20 -6.45
N ALA A 239 -15.68 3.94 -7.00
CA ALA A 239 -14.28 3.51 -7.08
C ALA A 239 -13.75 3.11 -5.69
N ALA A 240 -14.34 3.69 -4.64
CA ALA A 240 -14.11 3.32 -3.25
C ALA A 240 -14.50 1.86 -2.92
N ARG A 241 -15.67 1.38 -3.33
CA ARG A 241 -16.11 0.00 -3.09
C ARG A 241 -15.18 -1.00 -3.75
N THR A 242 -14.75 -0.74 -4.99
CA THR A 242 -13.82 -1.61 -5.72
C THR A 242 -12.50 -1.79 -4.97
N GLN A 243 -12.04 -0.76 -4.25
CA GLN A 243 -10.81 -0.84 -3.46
C GLN A 243 -11.00 -1.54 -2.11
N ILE A 244 -12.17 -1.39 -1.48
CA ILE A 244 -12.41 -1.83 -0.10
C ILE A 244 -13.01 -3.25 -0.04
N ILE A 245 -13.87 -3.64 -0.98
CA ILE A 245 -14.49 -4.97 -1.04
C ILE A 245 -13.46 -6.11 -0.99
N PRO A 246 -12.33 -6.06 -1.74
CA PRO A 246 -11.30 -7.10 -1.64
C PRO A 246 -10.76 -7.31 -0.22
N LEU A 247 -10.69 -6.25 0.60
CA LEU A 247 -10.25 -6.34 1.99
C LEU A 247 -11.27 -7.12 2.84
N PHE A 248 -12.56 -6.87 2.67
CA PHE A 248 -13.62 -7.61 3.34
C PHE A 248 -13.70 -9.07 2.87
N ASN A 249 -13.49 -9.32 1.58
CA ASN A 249 -13.43 -10.68 1.05
C ASN A 249 -12.24 -11.48 1.62
N ALA A 250 -11.13 -10.82 1.95
CA ALA A 250 -10.01 -11.44 2.65
C ALA A 250 -10.33 -11.84 4.11
N CYS A 251 -11.34 -11.23 4.74
CA CYS A 251 -11.81 -11.60 6.08
C CYS A 251 -12.63 -12.91 6.07
N LEU A 252 -13.26 -13.28 4.95
CA LEU A 252 -14.14 -14.45 4.87
C LEU A 252 -13.43 -15.78 5.16
N PRO A 253 -12.23 -16.08 4.62
CA PRO A 253 -11.47 -17.26 5.00
C PRO A 253 -11.11 -17.28 6.49
N VAL A 254 -10.79 -16.11 7.07
CA VAL A 254 -10.46 -16.00 8.50
C VAL A 254 -11.66 -16.33 9.37
N LEU A 255 -12.86 -15.83 9.02
CA LEU A 255 -14.10 -16.20 9.71
C LEU A 255 -14.38 -17.70 9.63
N ARG A 256 -14.20 -18.32 8.45
CA ARG A 256 -14.38 -19.77 8.31
C ARG A 256 -13.44 -20.56 9.21
N ALA A 257 -12.17 -20.15 9.31
CA ALA A 257 -11.21 -20.77 10.21
C ALA A 257 -11.62 -20.61 11.68
N ARG A 258 -12.06 -19.41 12.10
CA ARG A 258 -12.57 -19.17 13.45
C ARG A 258 -13.79 -20.02 13.77
N THR A 259 -14.77 -20.12 12.87
CA THR A 259 -15.94 -20.98 13.06
C THR A 259 -15.54 -22.45 13.22
N ALA A 260 -14.56 -22.92 12.45
CA ALA A 260 -14.03 -24.28 12.61
C ALA A 260 -13.35 -24.49 13.98
N ASN A 261 -12.60 -23.50 14.47
CA ASN A 261 -11.99 -23.55 15.79
C ASN A 261 -13.03 -23.57 16.92
N LEU A 262 -14.06 -22.71 16.85
CA LEU A 262 -15.17 -22.72 17.81
C LEU A 262 -15.88 -24.08 17.84
N ALA A 263 -16.10 -24.70 16.68
CA ALA A 263 -16.69 -26.03 16.61
C ALA A 263 -15.80 -27.11 17.25
N MET A 264 -14.47 -27.02 17.09
CA MET A 264 -13.54 -27.91 17.78
C MET A 264 -13.52 -27.68 19.30
N ALA A 265 -13.55 -26.42 19.75
CA ALA A 265 -13.65 -26.07 21.16
C ALA A 265 -14.95 -26.61 21.78
N GLN A 266 -16.06 -26.53 21.04
CA GLN A 266 -17.35 -27.10 21.44
C GLN A 266 -17.26 -28.63 21.63
N GLN A 267 -16.69 -29.34 20.66
CA GLN A 267 -16.46 -30.80 20.77
C GLN A 267 -15.59 -31.16 21.97
N LEU A 268 -14.57 -30.35 22.26
CA LEU A 268 -13.68 -30.56 23.41
C LEU A 268 -14.44 -30.40 24.74
N VAL A 269 -15.24 -29.34 24.88
CA VAL A 269 -16.05 -29.07 26.08
C VAL A 269 -17.12 -30.14 26.26
N GLU A 270 -17.77 -30.59 25.19
CA GLU A 270 -18.74 -31.68 25.21
C GLU A 270 -18.10 -33.00 25.65
N GLY A 271 -16.94 -33.37 25.09
CA GLY A 271 -16.21 -34.56 25.51
C GLY A 271 -15.75 -34.50 26.98
N ALA A 272 -15.31 -33.33 27.46
CA ALA A 272 -14.98 -33.15 28.88
C ALA A 272 -16.20 -33.30 29.80
N LYS A 273 -17.35 -32.77 29.38
CA LYS A 273 -18.64 -32.92 30.09
C LYS A 273 -19.08 -34.38 30.16
N GLU A 274 -19.00 -35.11 29.05
CA GLU A 274 -19.33 -36.55 29.00
C GLU A 274 -18.42 -37.36 29.93
N ASN A 275 -17.11 -37.11 29.90
CA ASN A 275 -16.15 -37.76 30.78
C ASN A 275 -16.45 -37.49 32.26
N TYR A 276 -16.75 -36.23 32.61
CA TYR A 276 -17.15 -35.86 33.97
C TYR A 276 -18.44 -36.58 34.41
N SER A 277 -19.45 -36.62 33.53
CA SER A 277 -20.71 -37.31 33.82
C SER A 277 -20.50 -38.81 34.04
N MET A 278 -19.60 -39.44 33.29
CA MET A 278 -19.25 -40.85 33.45
C MET A 278 -18.53 -41.10 34.78
N ALA A 279 -17.55 -40.25 35.12
CA ALA A 279 -16.83 -40.36 36.39
C ALA A 279 -17.77 -40.23 37.60
N LEU A 280 -18.71 -39.29 37.54
CA LEU A 280 -19.73 -39.11 38.57
C LEU A 280 -20.66 -40.32 38.69
N HIS A 281 -21.06 -40.93 37.57
CA HIS A 281 -21.86 -42.17 37.59
C HIS A 281 -21.11 -43.36 38.19
N LEU A 282 -19.81 -43.52 37.87
CA LEU A 282 -18.97 -44.55 38.47
C LEU A 282 -18.83 -44.37 39.99
N LYS A 283 -18.63 -43.12 40.44
CA LYS A 283 -18.55 -42.81 41.86
C LYS A 283 -19.87 -43.06 42.60
N MET A 284 -21.01 -42.77 41.97
CA MET A 284 -22.32 -43.10 42.53
C MET A 284 -22.50 -44.61 42.71
N LEU A 285 -22.02 -45.42 41.76
CA LEU A 285 -22.05 -46.88 41.86
C LEU A 285 -21.15 -47.38 43.00
N GLU A 286 -19.95 -46.81 43.15
CA GLU A 286 -19.00 -47.16 44.22
C GLU A 286 -19.57 -46.85 45.62
N MET A 287 -20.35 -45.78 45.76
CA MET A 287 -21.01 -45.42 47.02
C MET A 287 -22.13 -46.39 47.39
N ASP A 288 -22.93 -46.85 46.41
CA ASP A 288 -24.03 -47.80 46.63
C ASP A 288 -23.52 -49.17 47.13
N ASP A 289 -22.37 -49.63 46.62
CA ASP A 289 -21.73 -50.87 47.06
C ASP A 289 -21.09 -50.77 48.46
N SER A 290 -20.84 -49.55 48.96
CA SER A 290 -20.14 -49.33 50.25
C SER A 290 -21.04 -49.41 51.48
N ASP A 291 -22.35 -49.22 51.33
CA ASP A 291 -23.30 -49.20 52.44
C ASP A 291 -23.69 -50.61 52.97
N ASP A 292 -23.35 -51.68 52.23
CA ASP A 292 -23.76 -53.06 52.55
C ASP A 292 -22.81 -53.81 53.54
N TYR A 293 -21.63 -53.27 53.86
CA TYR A 293 -20.62 -53.98 54.68
C TYR A 293 -20.59 -53.63 56.17
N ASP A 294 -21.42 -52.70 56.66
CA ASP A 294 -21.36 -52.20 58.05
C ASP A 294 -22.42 -52.82 59.00
N SER A 295 -23.03 -53.97 58.68
CA SER A 295 -24.14 -54.55 59.46
C SER A 295 -23.88 -55.86 60.22
N GLU A 296 -22.65 -56.35 60.33
CA GLU A 296 -22.32 -57.60 61.07
C GLU A 296 -21.29 -57.39 62.19
N ASP A 297 -21.64 -56.69 63.26
CA ASP A 297 -21.04 -56.87 64.60
C ASP A 297 -21.90 -56.16 65.67
N ASP A 298 -22.98 -56.82 66.10
CA ASP A 298 -23.70 -56.55 67.37
C ASP A 298 -24.27 -57.86 67.95
#